data_AF-A0A2C9LRV6-F1
#
_entry.id   AF-A0A2C9LRV6-F1
#
_cell.length_a   1.000
_cell.length_b   1.000
_cell.length_c   1.000
_cell.angle_alpha   90.00
_cell.angle_beta   90.00
_cell.angle_gamma   90.00
#
_symmetry.space_group_name_H-M   'P 1'
#
loop_
_entity.id
_entity.type
_entity.pdbx_description
1 polymer ?
#
loop_
_entity_poly.entity_id
_entity_poly.type
_entity_poly.pdbx_seq_one_letter_code
_entity_poly.pdbx_strand_id
1 'polypeptide(L)'
;MGVQLKCPNKTEQDDFKKAVMEGHITWHAFAMNIQTDFLGAKLFTFGLDLSKSLDTMFGIHRTHATMSQRDVPGMTKAVLPLLASRGVKAISVGVNPGTAPPDVPSPFVWKLRDSDKEGLLAFWIKGGYPLNPGPDPAHPRGLAKEKCIIAAGLSEALCFAFRTDNTGPPVDIQEILGYYEIVRAEFPGAELVASSLDNFVKALETVKPSLPVRTFEIGDTWVQGVTSDPGKYIKYRAFVRAWETCSNSGKCLDSDPRIQDMLRFLIKLPEHTWGAHDFLDHVNWTNSQLAVARQSEVYKTAEEDTVFSELSCYSEESLAQVVEQNAIVEVTVGVLSPVVIQHHKRGL
;
A
#
# COMPACT_ATOMS: atom_id res chain seq x y z
N MET A 1 2.65 22.57 2.35
CA MET A 1 4.01 22.59 2.94
C MET A 1 4.50 21.16 2.94
N GLY A 2 5.50 20.84 2.11
CA GLY A 2 6.07 19.49 2.07
C GLY A 2 6.76 19.16 3.40
N VAL A 3 6.63 17.92 3.85
CA VAL A 3 7.41 17.41 4.99
C VAL A 3 8.88 17.43 4.57
N GLN A 4 9.70 18.25 5.24
CA GLN A 4 11.14 18.26 4.99
C GLN A 4 11.73 16.95 5.54
N LEU A 5 12.15 16.05 4.64
CA LEU A 5 12.82 14.82 5.04
C LEU A 5 14.14 15.16 5.73
N LYS A 6 14.21 14.85 7.03
CA LYS A 6 15.42 15.02 7.85
C LYS A 6 15.97 13.65 8.20
N CYS A 7 17.25 13.42 7.93
CA CYS A 7 17.91 12.19 8.37
C CYS A 7 17.89 12.10 9.91
N PRO A 8 17.57 10.92 10.48
CA PRO A 8 17.54 10.75 11.93
C PRO A 8 18.97 10.84 12.50
N ASN A 9 19.10 11.53 13.63
CA ASN A 9 20.33 11.57 14.38
C ASN A 9 20.60 10.24 15.12
N LYS A 10 21.76 10.10 15.74
CA LYS A 10 22.18 8.86 16.40
C LYS A 10 21.23 8.43 17.52
N THR A 11 20.75 9.37 18.33
CA THR A 11 19.79 9.10 19.42
C THR A 11 18.48 8.59 18.85
N GLU A 12 17.92 9.25 17.83
CA GLU A 12 16.68 8.83 17.17
C GLU A 12 16.81 7.42 16.58
N GLN A 13 17.96 7.07 16.00
CA GLN A 13 18.23 5.72 15.50
C GLN A 13 18.31 4.68 16.62
N ASP A 14 18.93 5.01 17.75
CA ASP A 14 19.09 4.09 18.87
C ASP A 14 17.76 3.89 19.62
N ASP A 15 16.96 4.95 19.78
CA ASP A 15 15.60 4.88 20.33
C ASP A 15 14.68 4.02 19.44
N PHE A 16 14.74 4.19 18.12
CA PHE A 16 14.00 3.34 17.19
C PHE A 16 14.39 1.87 17.34
N LYS A 17 15.70 1.57 17.35
CA LYS A 17 16.18 0.19 17.51
C LYS A 17 15.72 -0.42 18.83
N LYS A 18 15.80 0.35 19.93
CA LYS A 18 15.30 -0.08 21.23
C LYS A 18 13.80 -0.38 21.19
N ALA A 19 13.00 0.51 20.62
CA ALA A 19 11.56 0.34 20.51
C ALA A 19 11.16 -0.88 19.66
N VAL A 20 11.93 -1.20 18.61
CA VAL A 20 11.76 -2.44 17.85
C VAL A 20 12.08 -3.67 18.70
N MET A 21 13.21 -3.67 19.40
CA MET A 21 13.63 -4.81 20.24
C MET A 21 12.70 -5.04 21.44
N GLU A 22 12.09 -3.97 21.98
CA GLU A 22 11.08 -4.04 23.05
C GLU A 22 9.67 -4.40 22.53
N GLY A 23 9.49 -4.50 21.21
CA GLY A 23 8.21 -4.86 20.59
C GLY A 23 7.19 -3.73 20.52
N HIS A 24 7.59 -2.48 20.80
CA HIS A 24 6.73 -1.30 20.67
C HIS A 24 6.44 -0.96 19.20
N ILE A 25 7.40 -1.25 18.31
CA ILE A 25 7.27 -1.05 16.87
C ILE A 25 7.27 -2.40 16.18
N THR A 26 6.24 -2.65 15.39
CA THR A 26 6.13 -3.81 14.50
C THR A 26 5.82 -3.34 13.08
N TRP A 27 6.09 -4.19 12.09
CA TRP A 27 5.77 -3.91 10.69
C TRP A 27 4.99 -5.08 10.08
N HIS A 28 4.15 -4.74 9.09
CA HIS A 28 3.46 -5.73 8.28
C HIS A 28 4.39 -6.35 7.23
N ALA A 29 3.91 -7.34 6.49
CA ALA A 29 4.73 -8.16 5.59
C ALA A 29 5.14 -7.47 4.27
N PHE A 30 4.81 -6.20 4.04
CA PHE A 30 5.01 -5.51 2.76
C PHE A 30 5.62 -4.12 2.96
N ALA A 31 6.12 -3.50 1.89
CA ALA A 31 6.88 -2.26 1.96
C ALA A 31 6.05 -1.02 2.37
N MET A 32 4.82 -0.91 1.87
CA MET A 32 3.91 0.22 2.10
C MET A 32 2.49 -0.10 1.58
N ASN A 33 1.54 0.83 1.76
CA ASN A 33 0.26 0.80 1.03
C ASN A 33 0.52 1.12 -0.44
N ILE A 34 -0.06 0.31 -1.33
CA ILE A 34 0.27 0.35 -2.74
C ILE A 34 -0.87 -0.21 -3.58
N GLN A 35 -1.00 0.25 -4.82
CA GLN A 35 -1.87 -0.41 -5.78
C GLN A 35 -1.17 -1.68 -6.31
N THR A 36 -1.40 -2.80 -5.63
CA THR A 36 -0.64 -4.06 -5.82
C THR A 36 -0.69 -4.61 -7.24
N ASP A 37 -1.81 -4.41 -7.91
CA ASP A 37 -2.08 -4.88 -9.28
C ASP A 37 -1.16 -4.23 -10.31
N PHE A 38 -0.49 -3.15 -9.91
CA PHE A 38 0.47 -2.45 -10.75
C PHE A 38 1.92 -2.90 -10.55
N LEU A 39 2.15 -3.85 -9.65
CA LEU A 39 3.45 -4.47 -9.46
C LEU A 39 3.57 -5.70 -10.37
N GLY A 40 4.71 -5.80 -11.08
CA GLY A 40 5.15 -7.09 -11.61
C GLY A 40 5.53 -8.04 -10.47
N ALA A 41 5.44 -9.36 -10.69
CA ALA A 41 5.70 -10.36 -9.65
C ALA A 41 7.07 -10.21 -8.97
N LYS A 42 8.11 -9.82 -9.73
CA LYS A 42 9.45 -9.56 -9.19
C LYS A 42 9.48 -8.34 -8.27
N LEU A 43 8.85 -7.24 -8.64
CA LEU A 43 8.81 -6.02 -7.81
C LEU A 43 7.92 -6.20 -6.57
N PHE A 44 6.80 -6.93 -6.71
CA PHE A 44 5.98 -7.34 -5.58
C PHE A 44 6.80 -8.16 -4.59
N THR A 45 7.56 -9.12 -5.11
CA THR A 45 8.44 -9.97 -4.31
C THR A 45 9.53 -9.16 -3.60
N PHE A 46 10.14 -8.19 -4.29
CA PHE A 46 11.07 -7.25 -3.68
C PHE A 46 10.44 -6.48 -2.50
N GLY A 47 9.17 -6.07 -2.63
CA GLY A 47 8.42 -5.44 -1.53
C GLY A 47 8.27 -6.32 -0.28
N LEU A 48 8.08 -7.63 -0.46
CA LEU A 48 8.08 -8.60 0.65
C LEU A 48 9.48 -8.76 1.26
N ASP A 49 10.51 -8.80 0.41
CA ASP A 49 11.90 -9.02 0.84
C ASP A 49 12.45 -7.83 1.65
N LEU A 50 11.95 -6.61 1.44
CA LEU A 50 12.24 -5.46 2.30
C LEU A 50 11.81 -5.72 3.76
N SER A 51 10.58 -6.20 3.97
CA SER A 51 10.06 -6.54 5.30
C SER A 51 10.87 -7.67 5.96
N LYS A 52 11.23 -8.68 5.17
CA LYS A 52 12.08 -9.79 5.63
C LYS A 52 13.53 -9.37 5.95
N SER A 53 14.04 -8.36 5.26
CA SER A 53 15.36 -7.80 5.56
C SER A 53 15.39 -7.10 6.91
N LEU A 54 14.30 -6.42 7.30
CA LEU A 54 14.14 -5.84 8.63
C LEU A 54 14.06 -6.93 9.70
N ASP A 55 13.29 -7.99 9.46
CA ASP A 55 13.24 -9.16 10.35
C ASP A 55 14.64 -9.70 10.62
N THR A 56 15.44 -9.87 9.56
CA THR A 56 16.82 -10.36 9.65
C THR A 56 17.72 -9.39 10.40
N MET A 57 17.61 -8.08 10.12
CA MET A 57 18.41 -7.03 10.75
C MET A 57 18.21 -6.97 12.27
N PHE A 58 16.97 -7.20 12.73
CA PHE A 58 16.61 -7.15 14.15
C PHE A 58 16.54 -8.53 14.82
N GLY A 59 16.87 -9.61 14.10
CA GLY A 59 16.78 -10.97 14.62
C GLY A 59 15.36 -11.41 14.99
N ILE A 60 14.34 -10.80 14.37
CA ILE A 60 12.92 -11.08 14.62
C ILE A 60 12.48 -12.25 13.74
N HIS A 61 11.79 -13.22 14.35
CA HIS A 61 11.20 -14.35 13.62
C HIS A 61 9.68 -14.28 13.62
N ARG A 62 9.10 -13.72 12.56
CA ARG A 62 7.65 -13.67 12.37
C ARG A 62 7.13 -14.99 11.80
N THR A 63 6.23 -15.65 12.52
CA THR A 63 5.61 -16.93 12.10
C THR A 63 4.28 -16.73 11.37
N HIS A 64 3.63 -15.58 11.58
CA HIS A 64 2.30 -15.27 11.08
C HIS A 64 2.26 -13.91 10.38
N ALA A 65 3.34 -13.59 9.65
CA ALA A 65 3.49 -12.32 8.95
C ALA A 65 2.23 -12.00 8.15
N THR A 66 1.67 -10.81 8.40
CA THR A 66 0.44 -10.34 7.77
C THR A 66 0.74 -9.17 6.83
N MET A 67 0.29 -9.24 5.58
CA MET A 67 0.32 -8.08 4.69
C MET A 67 -0.85 -7.17 5.03
N SER A 68 -0.56 -5.90 5.29
CA SER A 68 -1.57 -4.86 5.52
C SER A 68 -1.64 -3.94 4.31
N GLN A 69 -2.84 -3.65 3.83
CA GLN A 69 -3.13 -2.62 2.83
C GLN A 69 -4.28 -1.73 3.31
N ARG A 70 -4.20 -0.44 3.07
CA ARG A 70 -5.24 0.53 3.39
C ARG A 70 -5.59 1.30 2.12
N ASP A 71 -6.76 1.90 2.14
CA ASP A 71 -7.39 2.62 1.06
C ASP A 71 -7.87 1.78 -0.12
N VAL A 72 -6.95 1.07 -0.78
CA VAL A 72 -7.22 0.28 -2.00
C VAL A 72 -8.16 -0.88 -1.67
N PRO A 73 -9.41 -0.89 -2.21
CA PRO A 73 -10.42 -1.87 -1.84
C PRO A 73 -10.13 -3.29 -2.30
N GLY A 74 -9.46 -3.45 -3.43
CA GLY A 74 -9.24 -4.74 -4.08
C GLY A 74 -7.78 -5.04 -4.36
N MET A 75 -7.52 -6.30 -4.69
CA MET A 75 -6.24 -6.73 -5.24
C MET A 75 -6.44 -8.03 -6.03
N THR A 76 -5.61 -8.25 -7.05
CA THR A 76 -5.63 -9.53 -7.77
C THR A 76 -5.29 -10.70 -6.85
N LYS A 77 -6.00 -11.83 -7.01
CA LYS A 77 -5.67 -13.07 -6.28
C LYS A 77 -4.33 -13.68 -6.70
N ALA A 78 -3.71 -13.19 -7.78
CA ALA A 78 -2.38 -13.62 -8.21
C ALA A 78 -1.26 -13.31 -7.17
N VAL A 79 -1.52 -12.41 -6.21
CA VAL A 79 -0.59 -12.14 -5.11
C VAL A 79 -0.48 -13.30 -4.10
N LEU A 80 -1.52 -14.13 -3.97
CA LEU A 80 -1.60 -15.20 -2.98
C LEU A 80 -0.40 -16.17 -3.03
N PRO A 81 0.00 -16.75 -4.18
CA PRO A 81 1.18 -17.60 -4.24
C PRO A 81 2.49 -16.86 -3.93
N LEU A 82 2.60 -15.58 -4.29
CA LEU A 82 3.79 -14.77 -4.01
C LEU A 82 3.95 -14.55 -2.50
N LEU A 83 2.86 -14.19 -1.83
CA LEU A 83 2.78 -14.04 -0.38
C LEU A 83 3.10 -15.35 0.35
N ALA A 84 2.45 -16.45 -0.04
CA ALA A 84 2.67 -17.76 0.54
C ALA A 84 4.13 -18.22 0.38
N SER A 85 4.78 -17.94 -0.75
CA SER A 85 6.20 -18.26 -0.98
C SER A 85 7.15 -17.57 0.00
N ARG A 86 6.71 -16.48 0.65
CA ARG A 86 7.45 -15.75 1.68
C ARG A 86 6.97 -16.00 3.09
N GLY A 87 6.10 -16.99 3.29
CA GLY A 87 5.59 -17.36 4.61
C GLY A 87 4.55 -16.38 5.17
N VAL A 88 4.02 -15.46 4.35
CA VAL A 88 2.90 -14.61 4.75
C VAL A 88 1.66 -15.48 4.97
N LYS A 89 0.96 -15.25 6.08
CA LYS A 89 -0.20 -16.06 6.50
C LYS A 89 -1.53 -15.38 6.28
N ALA A 90 -1.54 -14.04 6.26
CA ALA A 90 -2.77 -13.29 6.15
C ALA A 90 -2.65 -11.98 5.36
N ILE A 91 -3.81 -11.50 4.92
CA ILE A 91 -4.00 -10.18 4.33
C ILE A 91 -5.04 -9.42 5.17
N SER A 92 -4.69 -8.20 5.57
CA SER A 92 -5.59 -7.23 6.18
C SER A 92 -5.82 -6.08 5.21
N VAL A 93 -7.05 -5.84 4.81
CA VAL A 93 -7.41 -4.65 4.02
C VAL A 93 -8.34 -3.77 4.81
N GLY A 94 -8.10 -2.48 4.77
CA GLY A 94 -9.07 -1.50 5.21
C GLY A 94 -9.47 -0.62 4.03
N VAL A 95 -10.77 -0.54 3.76
CA VAL A 95 -11.31 0.09 2.55
C VAL A 95 -11.55 1.57 2.81
N ASN A 96 -11.05 2.45 1.93
CA ASN A 96 -11.34 3.87 2.01
C ASN A 96 -12.86 4.13 1.96
N PRO A 97 -13.40 5.00 2.83
CA PRO A 97 -14.85 5.28 2.87
C PRO A 97 -15.40 5.97 1.61
N GLY A 98 -14.54 6.55 0.78
CA GLY A 98 -14.89 7.15 -0.52
C GLY A 98 -15.19 6.14 -1.62
N THR A 99 -15.11 4.84 -1.33
CA THR A 99 -15.44 3.77 -2.29
C THR A 99 -16.38 2.74 -1.68
N ALA A 100 -17.11 2.03 -2.55
CA ALA A 100 -17.92 0.90 -2.12
C ALA A 100 -16.98 -0.28 -1.75
N PRO A 101 -17.07 -0.82 -0.52
CA PRO A 101 -16.25 -1.95 -0.12
C PRO A 101 -16.66 -3.23 -0.86
N PRO A 102 -15.72 -4.15 -1.13
CA PRO A 102 -16.06 -5.45 -1.69
C PRO A 102 -17.01 -6.21 -0.77
N ASP A 103 -17.97 -6.92 -1.36
CA ASP A 103 -18.89 -7.77 -0.61
C ASP A 103 -18.25 -9.14 -0.29
N VAL A 104 -17.30 -9.10 0.63
CA VAL A 104 -16.63 -10.29 1.16
C VAL A 104 -17.02 -10.52 2.62
N PRO A 105 -17.05 -11.80 3.09
CA PRO A 105 -17.01 -12.08 4.51
C PRO A 105 -15.71 -11.55 5.14
N SER A 106 -15.70 -11.35 6.46
CA SER A 106 -14.51 -10.91 7.19
C SER A 106 -14.58 -11.48 8.61
N PRO A 107 -13.66 -12.36 9.03
CA PRO A 107 -12.56 -12.96 8.26
C PRO A 107 -12.99 -14.13 7.35
N PHE A 108 -12.10 -14.55 6.44
CA PHE A 108 -12.30 -15.66 5.50
C PHE A 108 -10.96 -16.27 5.05
N VAL A 109 -11.01 -17.40 4.33
CA VAL A 109 -9.85 -18.00 3.66
C VAL A 109 -9.90 -17.68 2.17
N TRP A 110 -8.87 -17.03 1.66
CA TRP A 110 -8.75 -16.67 0.24
C TRP A 110 -7.80 -17.63 -0.48
N LYS A 111 -8.30 -18.24 -1.55
CA LYS A 111 -7.57 -19.22 -2.37
C LYS A 111 -7.47 -18.74 -3.82
N LEU A 112 -6.39 -19.13 -4.48
CA LEU A 112 -6.21 -18.83 -5.91
C LEU A 112 -7.17 -19.69 -6.76
N ARG A 113 -7.30 -20.98 -6.43
CA ARG A 113 -8.23 -21.95 -7.05
C ARG A 113 -8.97 -22.76 -5.99
N ASP A 114 -10.17 -23.26 -6.32
CA ASP A 114 -10.94 -24.13 -5.41
C ASP A 114 -10.18 -25.43 -5.08
N SER A 115 -9.38 -25.92 -6.03
CA SER A 115 -8.56 -27.13 -5.89
C SER A 115 -7.32 -26.94 -5.01
N ASP A 116 -6.94 -25.70 -4.67
CA ASP A 116 -5.80 -25.45 -3.81
C ASP A 116 -6.13 -25.92 -2.38
N LYS A 117 -5.25 -26.74 -1.79
CA LYS A 117 -5.43 -27.25 -0.42
C LYS A 117 -5.41 -26.10 0.58
N GLU A 118 -4.42 -25.23 0.44
CA GLU A 118 -4.18 -24.09 1.30
C GLU A 118 -4.67 -22.77 0.70
N GLY A 119 -5.01 -21.84 1.58
CA GLY A 119 -5.27 -20.44 1.27
C GLY A 119 -4.76 -19.56 2.40
N LEU A 120 -4.71 -18.25 2.15
CA LEU A 120 -4.34 -17.26 3.16
C LEU A 120 -5.57 -16.84 3.95
N LEU A 121 -5.37 -16.49 5.22
CA LEU A 121 -6.38 -15.78 5.99
C LEU A 121 -6.55 -14.38 5.42
N ALA A 122 -7.77 -13.87 5.43
CA ALA A 122 -8.10 -12.59 4.85
C ALA A 122 -9.18 -11.90 5.69
N PHE A 123 -9.05 -10.60 5.92
CA PHE A 123 -10.08 -9.79 6.57
C PHE A 123 -10.09 -8.37 6.05
N TRP A 124 -11.28 -7.94 5.63
CA TRP A 124 -11.57 -6.62 5.07
C TRP A 124 -12.35 -5.81 6.10
N ILE A 125 -11.88 -4.60 6.38
CA ILE A 125 -12.55 -3.61 7.21
C ILE A 125 -13.35 -2.72 6.26
N LYS A 126 -14.68 -2.78 6.36
CA LYS A 126 -15.60 -2.09 5.45
C LYS A 126 -15.93 -0.68 5.97
N GLY A 127 -15.96 0.29 5.05
CA GLY A 127 -16.39 1.66 5.33
C GLY A 127 -15.42 2.40 6.25
N GLY A 128 -14.15 2.40 5.88
CA GLY A 128 -13.03 2.97 6.62
C GLY A 128 -12.05 1.91 7.12
N TYR A 129 -10.89 2.37 7.57
CA TYR A 129 -9.78 1.49 7.92
C TYR A 129 -9.12 1.69 9.28
N PRO A 130 -9.81 1.96 10.39
CA PRO A 130 -11.15 2.47 10.64
C PRO A 130 -11.18 4.02 10.78
N LEU A 131 -12.37 4.65 10.78
CA LEU A 131 -12.55 6.12 10.73
C LEU A 131 -12.24 6.85 12.06
N ASN A 132 -10.96 6.91 12.45
CA ASN A 132 -10.47 7.41 13.74
C ASN A 132 -11.09 6.70 14.96
N PRO A 133 -10.37 6.60 16.08
CA PRO A 133 -10.99 6.35 17.36
C PRO A 133 -12.04 7.42 17.71
N GLY A 134 -13.05 7.00 18.45
CA GLY A 134 -14.03 7.88 19.06
C GLY A 134 -13.42 8.86 20.06
N PRO A 135 -14.11 9.98 20.37
CA PRO A 135 -13.70 10.85 21.47
C PRO A 135 -13.96 10.24 22.85
N ASP A 136 -14.92 9.32 22.98
CA ASP A 136 -15.36 8.76 24.26
C ASP A 136 -16.14 7.43 24.06
N PRO A 137 -16.43 6.66 25.14
CA PRO A 137 -17.16 5.40 25.05
C PRO A 137 -18.59 5.48 24.49
N ALA A 138 -19.25 6.63 24.54
CA ALA A 138 -20.57 6.81 23.94
C ALA A 138 -20.50 7.04 22.42
N HIS A 139 -19.31 7.39 21.90
CA HIS A 139 -19.07 7.69 20.50
C HIS A 139 -17.87 6.93 19.94
N PRO A 140 -17.85 5.58 19.96
CA PRO A 140 -16.64 4.78 19.74
C PRO A 140 -16.01 4.88 18.34
N ARG A 141 -16.79 5.30 17.32
CA ARG A 141 -16.36 5.45 15.91
C ARG A 141 -15.57 4.23 15.40
N GLY A 142 -14.31 4.41 15.01
CA GLY A 142 -13.47 3.35 14.46
C GLY A 142 -13.11 2.23 15.44
N LEU A 143 -13.32 2.46 16.74
CA LEU A 143 -13.17 1.43 17.79
C LEU A 143 -14.48 0.75 18.16
N ALA A 144 -15.58 1.06 17.48
CA ALA A 144 -16.85 0.37 17.70
C ALA A 144 -16.70 -1.13 17.41
N LYS A 145 -17.42 -1.96 18.16
CA LYS A 145 -17.35 -3.42 18.07
C LYS A 145 -17.59 -3.94 16.66
N GLU A 146 -18.51 -3.33 15.91
CA GLU A 146 -18.79 -3.69 14.52
C GLU A 146 -17.67 -3.33 13.53
N LYS A 147 -16.70 -2.52 13.95
CA LYS A 147 -15.49 -2.19 13.17
C LYS A 147 -14.31 -3.11 13.50
N CYS A 148 -14.40 -3.88 14.59
CA CYS A 148 -13.38 -4.86 14.95
C CYS A 148 -13.54 -6.17 14.15
N ILE A 149 -12.43 -6.89 13.98
CA ILE A 149 -12.45 -8.22 13.36
C ILE A 149 -12.79 -9.26 14.42
N ILE A 150 -13.92 -9.94 14.24
CA ILE A 150 -14.43 -10.97 15.13
C ILE A 150 -14.70 -12.22 14.29
N ALA A 151 -14.34 -13.39 14.81
CA ALA A 151 -14.59 -14.68 14.16
C ALA A 151 -15.43 -15.57 15.07
N ALA A 152 -16.39 -16.30 14.50
CA ALA A 152 -17.14 -17.30 15.26
C ALA A 152 -16.18 -18.39 15.77
N GLY A 153 -16.31 -18.74 17.07
CA GLY A 153 -15.45 -19.72 17.72
C GLY A 153 -14.10 -19.19 18.20
N LEU A 154 -13.80 -17.90 17.99
CA LEU A 154 -12.61 -17.23 18.51
C LEU A 154 -12.98 -16.32 19.67
N SER A 155 -12.21 -16.36 20.75
CA SER A 155 -12.41 -15.48 21.93
C SER A 155 -11.87 -14.06 21.71
N GLU A 156 -10.92 -13.92 20.82
CA GLU A 156 -10.19 -12.69 20.53
C GLU A 156 -10.89 -11.85 19.47
N ALA A 157 -10.89 -10.53 19.70
CA ALA A 157 -11.30 -9.53 18.72
C ALA A 157 -10.12 -8.59 18.42
N LEU A 158 -9.94 -8.22 17.15
CA LEU A 158 -8.94 -7.24 16.74
C LEU A 158 -9.60 -5.90 16.43
N CYS A 159 -9.31 -4.89 17.23
CA CYS A 159 -9.72 -3.51 17.00
C CYS A 159 -8.51 -2.66 16.61
N PHE A 160 -8.72 -1.71 15.69
CA PHE A 160 -7.66 -0.82 15.22
C PHE A 160 -7.85 0.58 15.78
N ALA A 161 -6.83 1.10 16.45
CA ALA A 161 -6.80 2.48 16.92
C ALA A 161 -6.03 3.39 15.94
N PHE A 162 -6.27 3.24 14.63
CA PHE A 162 -5.60 4.07 13.63
C PHE A 162 -6.24 5.45 13.54
N ARG A 163 -5.40 6.48 13.61
CA ARG A 163 -5.78 7.85 13.30
C ARG A 163 -5.86 8.02 11.77
N THR A 164 -6.51 9.09 11.34
CA THR A 164 -6.76 9.39 9.93
C THR A 164 -5.48 9.75 9.17
N ASP A 165 -5.60 9.84 7.85
CA ASP A 165 -4.50 10.05 6.93
C ASP A 165 -3.51 11.12 7.37
N ASN A 166 -2.23 10.75 7.31
CA ASN A 166 -1.10 11.64 7.55
C ASN A 166 -1.08 12.32 8.93
N THR A 167 -1.86 11.85 9.91
CA THR A 167 -1.90 12.44 11.26
C THR A 167 -0.91 11.82 12.25
N GLY A 168 -0.31 10.67 11.90
CA GLY A 168 0.67 9.98 12.74
C GLY A 168 0.07 9.14 13.87
N PRO A 169 0.89 8.66 14.81
CA PRO A 169 0.43 7.88 15.97
C PRO A 169 -0.38 8.75 16.96
N PRO A 170 -0.95 8.17 18.03
CA PRO A 170 -1.53 8.94 19.12
C PRO A 170 -0.55 9.99 19.67
N VAL A 171 -1.08 11.18 19.98
CA VAL A 171 -0.26 12.35 20.33
C VAL A 171 0.29 12.28 21.75
N ASP A 172 -0.43 11.61 22.66
CA ASP A 172 -0.04 11.44 24.05
C ASP A 172 -0.63 10.16 24.67
N ILE A 173 -0.25 9.91 25.92
CA ILE A 173 -0.73 8.76 26.70
C ILE A 173 -2.22 8.87 27.07
N GLN A 174 -2.77 10.08 27.20
CA GLN A 174 -4.18 10.26 27.56
C GLN A 174 -5.09 9.84 26.41
N GLU A 175 -4.70 10.15 25.18
CA GLU A 175 -5.39 9.65 23.98
C GLU A 175 -5.38 8.11 23.95
N ILE A 176 -4.25 7.47 24.24
CA ILE A 176 -4.15 6.01 24.33
C ILE A 176 -5.08 5.46 25.43
N LEU A 177 -5.03 6.02 26.65
CA LEU A 177 -5.89 5.55 27.75
C LEU A 177 -7.38 5.71 27.42
N GLY A 178 -7.75 6.81 26.75
CA GLY A 178 -9.11 7.01 26.24
C GLY A 178 -9.55 5.91 25.28
N TYR A 179 -8.67 5.44 24.40
CA TYR A 179 -8.96 4.31 23.51
C TYR A 179 -9.23 3.01 24.28
N TYR A 180 -8.48 2.75 25.36
CA TYR A 180 -8.74 1.59 26.23
C TYR A 180 -10.11 1.68 26.92
N GLU A 181 -10.53 2.87 27.35
CA GLU A 181 -11.88 3.05 27.92
C GLU A 181 -12.98 2.76 26.90
N ILE A 182 -12.80 3.19 25.65
CA ILE A 182 -13.74 2.90 24.55
C ILE A 182 -13.84 1.39 24.34
N VAL A 183 -12.71 0.70 24.14
CA VAL A 183 -12.73 -0.75 23.87
C VAL A 183 -13.27 -1.53 25.07
N ARG A 184 -13.04 -1.07 26.31
CA ARG A 184 -13.60 -1.69 27.51
C ARG A 184 -15.13 -1.61 27.54
N ALA A 185 -15.70 -0.50 27.08
CA ALA A 185 -17.14 -0.34 26.98
C ALA A 185 -17.74 -1.20 25.87
N GLU A 186 -17.06 -1.32 24.73
CA GLU A 186 -17.50 -2.15 23.59
C GLU A 186 -17.41 -3.66 23.88
N PHE A 187 -16.47 -4.07 24.75
CA PHE A 187 -16.26 -5.46 25.15
C PHE A 187 -16.20 -5.61 26.68
N PRO A 188 -17.34 -5.48 27.41
CA PRO A 188 -17.36 -5.61 28.86
C PRO A 188 -16.84 -6.98 29.33
N GLY A 189 -15.87 -6.96 30.24
CA GLY A 189 -15.26 -8.18 30.81
C GLY A 189 -14.16 -8.82 29.97
N ALA A 190 -13.84 -8.27 28.79
CA ALA A 190 -12.69 -8.72 28.01
C ALA A 190 -11.36 -8.23 28.62
N GLU A 191 -10.32 -9.03 28.48
CA GLU A 191 -8.94 -8.59 28.73
C GLU A 191 -8.46 -7.74 27.56
N LEU A 192 -7.98 -6.53 27.85
CA LEU A 192 -7.48 -5.62 26.82
C LEU A 192 -5.95 -5.72 26.74
N VAL A 193 -5.45 -6.08 25.57
CA VAL A 193 -4.02 -6.31 25.32
C VAL A 193 -3.57 -5.55 24.07
N ALA A 194 -2.50 -4.76 24.19
CA ALA A 194 -1.80 -4.23 23.02
C ALA A 194 -1.14 -5.38 22.25
N SER A 195 -1.42 -5.49 20.96
CA SER A 195 -1.00 -6.65 20.16
C SER A 195 -0.64 -6.25 18.73
N SER A 196 -0.32 -7.25 17.91
CA SER A 196 0.04 -7.09 16.50
C SER A 196 -0.93 -7.87 15.60
N LEU A 197 -0.91 -7.54 14.30
CA LEU A 197 -1.62 -8.33 13.28
C LEU A 197 -1.22 -9.80 13.32
N ASP A 198 0.08 -10.07 13.44
CA ASP A 198 0.61 -11.44 13.45
C ASP A 198 0.13 -12.25 14.66
N ASN A 199 0.06 -11.64 15.85
CA ASN A 199 -0.47 -12.30 17.04
C ASN A 199 -1.96 -12.62 16.89
N PHE A 200 -2.75 -11.69 16.36
CA PHE A 200 -4.16 -11.96 16.07
C PHE A 200 -4.33 -13.05 15.02
N VAL A 201 -3.53 -13.04 13.96
CA VAL A 201 -3.59 -14.04 12.89
C VAL A 201 -3.20 -15.42 13.39
N LYS A 202 -2.26 -15.52 14.33
CA LYS A 202 -1.95 -16.77 15.03
C LYS A 202 -3.16 -17.31 15.79
N ALA A 203 -3.92 -16.46 16.49
CA ALA A 203 -5.15 -16.88 17.15
C ALA A 203 -6.23 -17.27 16.12
N LEU A 204 -6.41 -16.47 15.07
CA LEU A 204 -7.38 -16.70 14.00
C LEU A 204 -7.12 -18.01 13.22
N GLU A 205 -5.86 -18.44 13.09
CA GLU A 205 -5.51 -19.70 12.42
C GLU A 205 -6.17 -20.92 13.11
N THR A 206 -6.43 -20.87 14.41
CA THR A 206 -7.08 -21.95 15.17
C THR A 206 -8.52 -22.23 14.71
N VAL A 207 -9.20 -21.21 14.17
CA VAL A 207 -10.58 -21.30 13.64
C VAL A 207 -10.62 -21.25 12.11
N LYS A 208 -9.46 -21.26 11.43
CA LYS A 208 -9.36 -21.25 9.95
C LYS A 208 -10.27 -22.29 9.27
N PRO A 209 -10.41 -23.55 9.76
CA PRO A 209 -11.27 -24.54 9.12
C PRO A 209 -12.77 -24.20 9.10
N SER A 210 -13.25 -23.36 10.02
CA SER A 210 -14.66 -22.93 10.06
C SER A 210 -14.94 -21.65 9.28
N LEU A 211 -13.91 -20.96 8.79
CA LEU A 211 -14.09 -19.71 8.06
C LEU A 211 -14.61 -19.95 6.64
N PRO A 212 -15.41 -19.01 6.09
CA PRO A 212 -15.80 -19.07 4.68
C PRO A 212 -14.59 -19.13 3.75
N VAL A 213 -14.67 -19.93 2.69
CA VAL A 213 -13.64 -19.98 1.65
C VAL A 213 -14.10 -19.17 0.44
N ARG A 214 -13.19 -18.37 -0.14
CA ARG A 214 -13.43 -17.59 -1.36
C ARG A 214 -12.31 -17.82 -2.37
N THR A 215 -12.68 -17.85 -3.65
CA THR A 215 -11.77 -18.09 -4.78
C THR A 215 -11.95 -17.10 -5.93
N PHE A 216 -12.93 -16.21 -5.82
CA PHE A 216 -13.08 -15.11 -6.76
C PHE A 216 -11.99 -14.06 -6.56
N GLU A 217 -11.75 -13.29 -7.62
CA GLU A 217 -10.90 -12.10 -7.55
C GLU A 217 -11.66 -10.94 -6.89
N ILE A 218 -10.95 -10.14 -6.10
CA ILE A 218 -11.53 -8.98 -5.42
C ILE A 218 -11.15 -7.74 -6.24
N GLY A 219 -12.12 -7.25 -7.02
CA GLY A 219 -11.92 -6.10 -7.88
C GLY A 219 -11.60 -4.83 -7.09
N ASP A 220 -10.71 -4.02 -7.65
CA ASP A 220 -10.31 -2.72 -7.11
C ASP A 220 -11.28 -1.63 -7.61
N THR A 221 -11.97 -0.97 -6.68
CA THR A 221 -12.89 0.15 -6.95
C THR A 221 -12.26 1.51 -6.64
N TRP A 222 -10.95 1.57 -6.40
CA TRP A 222 -10.24 2.80 -6.07
C TRP A 222 -10.24 3.80 -7.25
N VAL A 223 -10.68 5.03 -6.96
CA VAL A 223 -10.95 6.06 -7.98
C VAL A 223 -9.71 6.87 -8.40
N GLN A 224 -8.64 6.85 -7.60
CA GLN A 224 -7.42 7.66 -7.82
C GLN A 224 -6.23 6.86 -8.38
N GLY A 225 -6.48 5.66 -8.95
CA GLY A 225 -5.45 4.74 -9.43
C GLY A 225 -4.90 5.01 -10.85
N VAL A 226 -4.33 3.97 -11.47
CA VAL A 226 -3.65 3.95 -12.79
C VAL A 226 -4.31 4.79 -13.90
N THR A 227 -5.63 4.90 -13.92
CA THR A 227 -6.37 5.66 -14.94
C THR A 227 -6.21 7.17 -14.83
N SER A 228 -5.72 7.69 -13.71
CA SER A 228 -5.54 9.12 -13.47
C SER A 228 -4.36 9.70 -14.25
N ASP A 229 -3.30 8.92 -14.52
CA ASP A 229 -2.13 9.35 -15.29
C ASP A 229 -1.59 8.24 -16.23
N PRO A 230 -2.16 8.13 -17.45
CA PRO A 230 -1.69 7.19 -18.47
C PRO A 230 -0.23 7.41 -18.90
N GLY A 231 0.27 8.65 -18.83
CA GLY A 231 1.64 8.98 -19.20
C GLY A 231 2.63 8.38 -18.20
N LYS A 232 2.37 8.55 -16.91
CA LYS A 232 3.13 7.91 -15.82
C LYS A 232 3.10 6.40 -15.92
N TYR A 233 1.92 5.86 -16.19
CA TYR A 233 1.73 4.43 -16.39
C TYR A 233 2.64 3.85 -17.49
N ILE A 234 2.65 4.45 -18.69
CA ILE A 234 3.45 3.95 -19.82
C ILE A 234 4.94 3.93 -19.48
N LYS A 235 5.44 5.02 -18.90
CA LYS A 235 6.86 5.17 -18.52
C LYS A 235 7.26 4.18 -17.42
N TYR A 236 6.48 4.10 -16.35
CA TYR A 236 6.73 3.12 -15.27
C TYR A 236 6.78 1.69 -15.83
N ARG A 237 5.81 1.33 -16.67
CA ARG A 237 5.77 -0.02 -17.25
C ARG A 237 6.94 -0.30 -18.20
N ALA A 238 7.41 0.71 -18.93
CA ALA A 238 8.63 0.57 -19.73
C ALA A 238 9.85 0.31 -18.85
N PHE A 239 9.99 1.05 -17.75
CA PHE A 239 11.07 0.88 -16.79
C PHE A 239 11.06 -0.51 -16.14
N VAL A 240 9.91 -0.96 -15.63
CA VAL A 240 9.76 -2.29 -15.03
C VAL A 240 10.15 -3.37 -16.03
N ARG A 241 9.67 -3.30 -17.29
CA ARG A 241 10.03 -4.29 -18.33
C ARG A 241 11.53 -4.30 -18.63
N ALA A 242 12.17 -3.13 -18.69
CA ALA A 242 13.61 -3.02 -18.93
C ALA A 242 14.40 -3.67 -17.79
N TRP A 243 14.04 -3.39 -16.54
CA TRP A 243 14.64 -4.04 -15.37
C TRP A 243 14.41 -5.55 -15.37
N GLU A 244 13.17 -6.02 -15.59
CA GLU A 244 12.87 -7.46 -15.61
C GLU A 244 13.66 -8.18 -16.72
N THR A 245 13.82 -7.57 -17.89
CA THR A 245 14.64 -8.10 -18.99
C THR A 245 16.12 -8.18 -18.60
N CYS A 246 16.65 -7.13 -17.98
CA CYS A 246 18.03 -7.09 -17.50
C CYS A 246 18.28 -8.14 -16.40
N SER A 247 17.35 -8.27 -15.45
CA SER A 247 17.40 -9.28 -14.38
C SER A 247 17.34 -10.70 -14.94
N ASN A 248 16.39 -10.97 -15.86
CA ASN A 248 16.22 -12.30 -16.44
C ASN A 248 17.40 -12.74 -17.33
N SER A 249 18.11 -11.78 -17.94
CA SER A 249 19.34 -12.06 -18.71
C SER A 249 20.59 -12.19 -17.84
N GLY A 250 20.49 -12.03 -16.51
CA GLY A 250 21.62 -12.08 -15.59
C GLY A 250 22.52 -10.84 -15.64
N LYS A 251 22.12 -9.78 -16.36
CA LYS A 251 22.88 -8.53 -16.47
C LYS A 251 22.68 -7.60 -15.27
N CYS A 252 21.50 -7.66 -14.64
CA CYS A 252 21.18 -6.94 -13.41
C CYS A 252 21.09 -7.93 -12.26
N LEU A 253 22.08 -7.92 -11.37
CA LEU A 253 22.16 -8.83 -10.22
C LEU A 253 21.53 -8.19 -8.99
N ASP A 254 20.77 -8.98 -8.22
CA ASP A 254 20.16 -8.50 -6.98
C ASP A 254 21.21 -8.10 -5.92
N SER A 255 22.43 -8.63 -6.01
CA SER A 255 23.55 -8.25 -5.13
C SER A 255 24.16 -6.89 -5.47
N ASP A 256 23.80 -6.28 -6.60
CA ASP A 256 24.28 -4.94 -6.96
C ASP A 256 23.52 -3.88 -6.13
N PRO A 257 24.21 -3.08 -5.30
CA PRO A 257 23.55 -2.06 -4.47
C PRO A 257 22.81 -1.01 -5.31
N ARG A 258 23.26 -0.72 -6.54
CA ARG A 258 22.59 0.23 -7.44
C ARG A 258 21.21 -0.27 -7.88
N ILE A 259 21.10 -1.59 -8.11
CA ILE A 259 19.81 -2.23 -8.41
C ILE A 259 18.90 -2.18 -7.19
N GLN A 260 19.43 -2.46 -6.00
CA GLN A 260 18.65 -2.37 -4.75
C GLN A 260 18.12 -0.96 -4.52
N ASP A 261 18.94 0.07 -4.71
CA ASP A 261 18.54 1.47 -4.55
C ASP A 261 17.51 1.88 -5.60
N MET A 262 17.73 1.54 -6.86
CA MET A 262 16.74 1.74 -7.93
C MET A 262 15.39 1.10 -7.59
N LEU A 263 15.38 -0.13 -7.08
CA LEU A 263 14.13 -0.82 -6.72
C LEU A 263 13.41 -0.17 -5.52
N ARG A 264 14.16 0.36 -4.55
CA ARG A 264 13.60 1.15 -3.43
C ARG A 264 12.87 2.40 -3.91
N PHE A 265 13.29 3.00 -5.02
CA PHE A 265 12.57 4.11 -5.64
C PHE A 265 11.42 3.61 -6.53
N LEU A 266 11.67 2.61 -7.36
CA LEU A 266 10.68 2.08 -8.30
C LEU A 266 9.41 1.58 -7.60
N ILE A 267 9.56 0.90 -6.46
CA ILE A 267 8.43 0.38 -5.69
C ILE A 267 7.54 1.49 -5.09
N LYS A 268 8.01 2.73 -5.01
CA LYS A 268 7.22 3.85 -4.49
C LYS A 268 6.23 4.41 -5.51
N LEU A 269 6.47 4.20 -6.79
CA LEU A 269 5.67 4.84 -7.85
C LEU A 269 4.20 4.37 -7.93
N PRO A 270 3.88 3.09 -7.65
CA PRO A 270 2.50 2.60 -7.57
C PRO A 270 1.79 2.92 -6.26
N GLU A 271 2.30 3.86 -5.46
CA GLU A 271 1.57 4.41 -4.32
C GLU A 271 0.15 4.79 -4.77
N HIS A 272 -0.85 4.44 -3.98
CA HIS A 272 -2.24 4.37 -4.43
C HIS A 272 -2.90 5.72 -4.73
N THR A 273 -2.33 6.84 -4.27
CA THR A 273 -2.76 8.21 -4.62
C THR A 273 -2.06 8.73 -5.88
N TRP A 274 -1.12 7.96 -6.42
CA TRP A 274 -0.31 8.32 -7.58
C TRP A 274 0.50 9.61 -7.41
N GLY A 275 0.72 10.04 -6.16
CA GLY A 275 1.44 11.27 -5.82
C GLY A 275 0.56 12.52 -5.83
N ALA A 276 -0.75 12.39 -6.07
CA ALA A 276 -1.70 13.49 -6.01
C ALA A 276 -2.73 13.22 -4.90
N HIS A 277 -2.65 14.01 -3.83
CA HIS A 277 -3.63 14.00 -2.74
C HIS A 277 -4.50 15.26 -2.80
N ASP A 278 -5.70 15.21 -2.22
CA ASP A 278 -6.60 16.36 -2.00
C ASP A 278 -7.06 17.15 -3.24
N PHE A 279 -6.92 16.58 -4.44
CA PHE A 279 -7.46 17.16 -5.67
C PHE A 279 -8.88 16.62 -5.95
N LEU A 280 -9.91 17.45 -5.75
CA LEU A 280 -11.32 17.09 -5.96
C LEU A 280 -12.04 18.11 -6.86
N ASP A 281 -12.42 17.70 -8.06
CA ASP A 281 -13.35 18.44 -8.93
C ASP A 281 -14.61 17.61 -9.17
N HIS A 282 -15.74 18.11 -8.67
CA HIS A 282 -17.06 17.48 -8.78
C HIS A 282 -18.07 18.34 -9.56
N VAL A 283 -17.61 19.40 -10.24
CA VAL A 283 -18.48 20.39 -10.88
C VAL A 283 -18.17 20.62 -12.36
N ASN A 284 -16.94 20.36 -12.82
CA ASN A 284 -16.53 20.61 -14.22
C ASN A 284 -16.63 19.35 -15.09
N TRP A 285 -17.85 18.93 -15.43
CA TRP A 285 -18.13 17.66 -16.13
C TRP A 285 -18.01 17.70 -17.65
N THR A 286 -17.94 18.88 -18.27
CA THR A 286 -17.82 19.03 -19.73
C THR A 286 -16.41 19.42 -20.14
N ASN A 287 -16.01 19.10 -21.38
CA ASN A 287 -14.69 19.46 -21.92
C ASN A 287 -14.40 20.98 -21.84
N SER A 288 -15.41 21.83 -22.03
CA SER A 288 -15.25 23.29 -21.95
C SER A 288 -15.04 23.75 -20.50
N GLN A 289 -15.82 23.21 -19.56
CA GLN A 289 -15.65 23.49 -18.13
C GLN A 289 -14.28 23.03 -17.63
N LEU A 290 -13.87 21.80 -17.98
CA LEU A 290 -12.56 21.27 -17.64
C LEU A 290 -11.43 22.14 -18.24
N ALA A 291 -11.55 22.57 -19.49
CA ALA A 291 -10.54 23.43 -20.12
C ALA A 291 -10.33 24.75 -19.36
N VAL A 292 -11.40 25.33 -18.80
CA VAL A 292 -11.34 26.52 -17.94
C VAL A 292 -10.76 26.17 -16.57
N ALA A 293 -11.24 25.10 -15.92
CA ALA A 293 -10.78 24.65 -14.61
C ALA A 293 -9.27 24.36 -14.59
N ARG A 294 -8.75 23.75 -15.67
CA ARG A 294 -7.32 23.47 -15.89
C ARG A 294 -6.42 24.71 -15.89
N GLN A 295 -6.98 25.91 -16.07
CA GLN A 295 -6.20 27.14 -15.99
C GLN A 295 -5.95 27.61 -14.55
N SER A 296 -6.69 27.06 -13.58
CA SER A 296 -6.53 27.37 -12.16
C SER A 296 -5.21 26.84 -11.62
N GLU A 297 -4.73 27.48 -10.55
CA GLU A 297 -3.48 27.08 -9.90
C GLU A 297 -3.53 25.65 -9.39
N VAL A 298 -4.65 25.21 -8.83
CA VAL A 298 -4.82 23.86 -8.27
C VAL A 298 -4.58 22.78 -9.32
N TYR A 299 -5.08 22.97 -10.54
CA TYR A 299 -4.81 22.04 -11.65
C TYR A 299 -3.37 22.12 -12.13
N LYS A 300 -2.77 23.31 -12.22
CA LYS A 300 -1.38 23.46 -12.64
C LYS A 300 -0.42 22.82 -11.65
N THR A 301 -0.59 23.08 -10.35
CA THR A 301 0.19 22.44 -9.29
C THR A 301 0.03 20.93 -9.34
N ALA A 302 -1.19 20.39 -9.48
CA ALA A 302 -1.39 18.94 -9.56
C ALA A 302 -0.75 18.31 -10.82
N GLU A 303 -0.77 19.01 -11.97
CA GLU A 303 -0.10 18.56 -13.20
C GLU A 303 1.44 18.63 -13.08
N GLU A 304 1.98 19.61 -12.34
CA GLU A 304 3.42 19.80 -12.09
C GLU A 304 3.99 18.89 -10.98
N ASP A 305 3.21 18.61 -9.93
CA ASP A 305 3.53 17.71 -8.81
C ASP A 305 3.48 16.22 -9.20
N THR A 306 3.21 15.91 -10.47
CA THR A 306 3.37 14.54 -10.95
C THR A 306 4.83 14.11 -10.70
N VAL A 307 4.99 13.02 -9.96
CA VAL A 307 6.23 12.33 -9.52
C VAL A 307 7.32 12.18 -10.63
N PHE A 308 7.02 12.49 -11.89
CA PHE A 308 8.01 12.60 -12.95
C PHE A 308 8.93 13.82 -12.88
N SER A 309 8.57 14.92 -12.22
CA SER A 309 9.56 15.96 -11.93
C SER A 309 10.67 15.40 -11.03
N GLU A 310 10.30 14.64 -10.00
CA GLU A 310 11.25 13.93 -9.13
C GLU A 310 12.01 12.82 -9.85
N LEU A 311 11.34 11.94 -10.61
CA LEU A 311 12.04 10.93 -11.41
C LEU A 311 12.90 11.53 -12.52
N SER A 312 12.56 12.68 -13.10
CA SER A 312 13.41 13.31 -14.12
C SER A 312 14.74 13.78 -13.52
N CYS A 313 14.75 14.26 -12.28
CA CYS A 313 16.00 14.56 -11.56
C CYS A 313 16.81 13.29 -11.24
N TYR A 314 16.16 12.22 -10.80
CA TYR A 314 16.89 11.02 -10.35
C TYR A 314 17.24 10.03 -11.48
N SER A 315 16.42 9.97 -12.53
CA SER A 315 16.61 9.07 -13.66
C SER A 315 17.75 9.52 -14.56
N GLU A 316 18.04 10.82 -14.70
CA GLU A 316 19.21 11.24 -15.47
C GLU A 316 20.54 10.85 -14.80
N GLU A 317 20.70 11.06 -13.50
CA GLU A 317 21.96 10.72 -12.81
C GLU A 317 22.15 9.21 -12.59
N SER A 318 21.09 8.48 -12.20
CA SER A 318 21.21 7.05 -11.88
C SER A 318 21.11 6.14 -13.11
N LEU A 319 20.35 6.50 -14.16
CA LEU A 319 20.35 5.74 -15.43
C LEU A 319 21.60 5.99 -16.25
N ALA A 320 22.14 7.23 -16.27
CA ALA A 320 23.39 7.49 -16.99
C ALA A 320 24.51 6.57 -16.47
N GLN A 321 24.63 6.40 -15.14
CA GLN A 321 25.66 5.56 -14.55
C GLN A 321 25.47 4.05 -14.77
N VAL A 322 24.23 3.56 -14.87
CA VAL A 322 23.93 2.13 -15.13
C VAL A 322 24.02 1.79 -16.63
N VAL A 323 23.68 2.73 -17.50
CA VAL A 323 23.69 2.55 -18.97
C VAL A 323 25.09 2.81 -19.57
N GLU A 324 25.88 3.75 -19.06
CA GLU A 324 27.23 4.02 -19.57
C GLU A 324 28.22 2.86 -19.34
N GLN A 325 28.05 2.07 -18.27
CA GLN A 325 29.01 1.01 -17.93
C GLN A 325 28.73 -0.34 -18.57
N ASN A 326 27.55 -0.55 -19.14
CA ASN A 326 27.15 -1.81 -19.78
C ASN A 326 26.55 -1.53 -21.15
N ALA A 327 27.43 -1.31 -22.13
CA ALA A 327 27.05 -1.09 -23.52
C ALA A 327 26.04 -2.15 -24.01
N ILE A 328 25.03 -1.66 -24.74
CA ILE A 328 23.95 -2.36 -25.46
C ILE A 328 22.71 -2.70 -24.62
N VAL A 329 21.95 -1.66 -24.29
CA VAL A 329 20.48 -1.62 -24.48
C VAL A 329 20.13 -0.23 -25.02
N GLU A 330 19.88 -0.10 -26.33
CA GLU A 330 19.21 1.08 -26.88
C GLU A 330 17.78 1.12 -26.32
N VAL A 331 17.56 1.88 -25.26
CA VAL A 331 16.22 2.31 -24.88
C VAL A 331 15.95 3.57 -25.69
N THR A 332 15.38 3.41 -26.88
CA THR A 332 14.82 4.54 -27.63
C THR A 332 13.59 5.04 -26.86
N VAL A 333 13.80 5.94 -25.91
CA VAL A 333 12.73 6.79 -25.38
C VAL A 333 12.41 7.77 -26.50
N GLY A 334 11.47 7.39 -27.38
CA GLY A 334 10.95 8.29 -28.38
C GLY A 334 10.36 9.50 -27.69
N VAL A 335 11.03 10.64 -27.78
CA VAL A 335 10.45 11.95 -27.50
C VAL A 335 9.39 12.16 -28.58
N LEU A 336 8.13 11.82 -28.25
CA LEU A 336 7.00 12.24 -29.06
C LEU A 336 6.85 13.75 -28.86
N SER A 337 7.52 14.51 -29.72
CA SER A 337 7.16 15.91 -29.96
C SER A 337 5.67 16.00 -30.34
N PRO A 338 4.93 17.03 -29.90
CA PRO A 338 3.52 17.15 -30.20
C PRO A 338 3.31 17.24 -31.72
N VAL A 339 2.58 16.27 -32.27
CA VAL A 339 2.06 16.37 -33.63
C VAL A 339 0.90 17.38 -33.59
N VAL A 340 1.17 18.59 -34.07
CA VAL A 340 0.14 19.57 -34.39
C VAL A 340 -0.59 19.08 -35.64
N ILE A 341 -1.80 18.56 -35.46
CA ILE A 341 -2.71 18.33 -36.59
C ILE A 341 -3.28 19.70 -36.99
N GLN A 342 -2.66 20.32 -38.00
CA GLN A 342 -3.29 21.44 -38.71
C GLN A 342 -4.46 20.89 -39.53
N HIS A 343 -5.68 21.22 -39.13
CA HIS A 343 -6.84 21.09 -40.01
C HIS A 343 -6.71 22.07 -41.18
N HIS A 344 -6.31 21.57 -42.33
CA HIS A 344 -6.54 22.28 -43.59
C HIS A 344 -8.03 22.31 -43.88
N LYS A 345 -8.61 23.51 -43.84
CA LYS A 345 -9.85 23.84 -44.54
C LYS A 345 -9.71 23.44 -46.02
N ARG A 346 -10.54 22.50 -46.46
CA ARG A 346 -11.13 22.46 -47.81
C ARG A 346 -12.64 22.37 -47.53
N GLY A 347 -13.51 23.28 -47.94
CA GLY A 347 -13.52 24.06 -49.16
C GLY A 347 -14.43 23.35 -50.15
N LEU A 348 -15.74 23.67 -50.01
CA LEU A 348 -16.93 23.15 -50.70
C LEU A 348 -17.43 21.76 -50.28
#